data_AF-A0A933S919-F1
#
_entry.id   AF-A0A933S919-F1
#
_cell.length_a   1.000
_cell.length_b   1.000
_cell.length_c   1.000
_cell.angle_alpha   90.00
_cell.angle_beta   90.00
_cell.angle_gamma   90.00
#
_symmetry.space_group_name_H-M   'P 1'
#
loop_
_entity.id
_entity.type
_entity.pdbx_description
1 polymer ?
#
loop_
_entity_poly.entity_id
_entity_poly.type
_entity_poly.pdbx_seq_one_letter_code
_entity_poly.pdbx_strand_id
1 'polypeptide(L)'
;MFIIKNKKIFVSISAGLVLLSIIFLATFGLKIGIDFKGGALIEVVYDATRPAQENLDLALNSLDLGVILIQPTGEKGYLVKSRDLTEKEHTLVLETLSEKGKNPLKETNFNSIGPSVGRELARKAIIAIILVSLAIVCFIAFAFRHVSKPVSSWKYGSIAIITLLHDVMIPVGLFVALSRYYGAEVDTLFVVAVLTILGLSVSDTIVIFDRIRENLKNQTVANRV
;
A
#
# COMPACT_ATOMS: atom_id res chain seq x y z
N MET A 1 35.98 -2.44 7.17
CA MET A 1 34.64 -2.56 6.56
C MET A 1 33.56 -2.44 7.65
N PHE A 2 33.04 -1.23 7.85
CA PHE A 2 32.07 -0.89 8.91
C PHE A 2 30.80 -1.77 8.88
N ILE A 3 30.27 -2.04 7.68
CA ILE A 3 29.05 -2.81 7.46
C ILE A 3 29.22 -4.28 7.88
N ILE A 4 30.29 -4.96 7.44
CA ILE A 4 30.53 -6.37 7.82
C ILE A 4 30.79 -6.49 9.31
N LYS A 5 31.53 -5.57 9.92
CA LYS A 5 31.82 -5.57 11.35
C LYS A 5 30.54 -5.49 12.19
N ASN A 6 29.59 -4.65 11.78
CA ASN A 6 28.34 -4.39 12.51
C ASN A 6 27.12 -5.14 11.93
N LYS A 7 27.32 -6.17 11.09
CA LYS A 7 26.23 -6.87 10.39
C LYS A 7 25.11 -7.37 11.31
N LYS A 8 25.46 -7.80 12.52
CA LYS A 8 24.48 -8.29 13.51
C LYS A 8 23.50 -7.18 13.92
N ILE A 9 24.01 -5.97 14.14
CA ILE A 9 23.20 -4.82 14.54
C ILE A 9 22.20 -4.48 13.42
N PHE A 10 22.69 -4.34 12.18
CA PHE A 10 21.82 -4.03 11.04
C PHE A 10 20.75 -5.09 10.80
N VAL A 11 21.13 -6.37 10.80
CA VAL A 11 20.18 -7.47 10.61
C VAL A 11 19.17 -7.53 11.75
N SER A 12 19.60 -7.33 13.00
CA SER A 12 18.69 -7.31 14.15
C SER A 12 17.67 -6.17 14.09
N ILE A 13 18.10 -4.96 13.70
CA ILE A 13 17.19 -3.82 13.51
C ILE A 13 16.17 -4.14 12.41
N SER A 14 16.64 -4.61 11.25
CA SER A 14 15.78 -4.96 10.13
C SER A 14 14.76 -6.05 10.49
N ALA A 15 15.22 -7.12 11.14
CA ALA A 15 14.35 -8.21 11.60
C ALA A 15 13.32 -7.71 12.62
N GLY A 16 13.71 -6.82 13.53
CA GLY A 16 12.80 -6.18 14.48
C GLY A 16 11.71 -5.37 13.79
N LEU A 17 12.06 -4.60 12.75
CA LEU A 17 11.09 -3.84 11.95
C LEU A 17 10.12 -4.76 11.20
N VAL A 18 10.61 -5.84 10.60
CA VAL A 18 9.75 -6.85 9.95
C VAL A 18 8.79 -7.48 10.94
N LEU A 19 9.27 -7.86 12.13
CA LEU A 19 8.41 -8.42 13.18
C LEU A 19 7.34 -7.42 13.62
N LEU A 20 7.72 -6.15 13.80
CA LEU A 20 6.77 -5.09 14.13
C LEU A 20 5.72 -4.90 13.03
N SER A 21 6.13 -4.92 11.76
CA SER A 21 5.21 -4.87 10.61
C SER A 21 4.22 -6.03 10.60
N ILE A 22 4.69 -7.26 10.89
CA ILE A 22 3.83 -8.43 11.00
C ILE A 22 2.83 -8.29 12.15
N ILE A 23 3.27 -7.78 13.31
CA ILE A 23 2.39 -7.50 14.45
C ILE A 23 1.31 -6.50 14.07
N PHE A 24 1.68 -5.37 13.46
CA PHE A 24 0.70 -4.36 13.02
C PHE A 24 -0.31 -4.94 12.02
N LEU A 25 0.17 -5.71 11.05
CA LEU A 25 -0.70 -6.38 10.08
C LEU A 25 -1.67 -7.34 10.76
N ALA A 26 -1.22 -8.11 11.74
CA ALA A 26 -2.04 -9.07 12.47
C ALA A 26 -3.05 -8.42 13.42
N THR A 27 -2.69 -7.30 14.07
CA THR A 27 -3.56 -6.65 15.07
C THR A 27 -4.51 -5.63 14.47
N PHE A 28 -4.08 -4.88 13.44
CA PHE A 28 -4.87 -3.78 12.87
C PHE A 28 -5.49 -4.14 11.53
N GLY A 29 -4.91 -5.10 10.80
CA GLY A 29 -5.35 -5.47 9.46
C GLY A 29 -5.11 -4.39 8.40
N LEU A 30 -5.41 -4.73 7.15
CA LEU A 30 -5.39 -3.77 6.04
C LEU A 30 -6.78 -3.18 5.86
N LYS A 31 -6.90 -1.85 6.02
CA LYS A 31 -8.13 -1.15 5.65
C LYS A 31 -8.16 -0.96 4.14
N ILE A 32 -9.03 -1.72 3.50
CA ILE A 32 -9.26 -1.63 2.05
C ILE A 32 -10.12 -0.41 1.74
N GLY A 33 -9.67 0.42 0.78
CA GLY A 33 -10.34 1.64 0.35
C GLY A 33 -11.42 1.41 -0.72
N ILE A 34 -12.04 2.53 -1.15
CA ILE A 34 -13.16 2.53 -2.09
C ILE A 34 -12.81 1.96 -3.47
N ASP A 35 -11.55 2.06 -3.89
CA ASP A 35 -11.03 1.50 -5.15
C ASP A 35 -11.25 -0.01 -5.28
N PHE A 36 -11.32 -0.73 -4.17
CA PHE A 36 -11.45 -2.19 -4.16
C PHE A 36 -12.76 -2.67 -3.56
N LYS A 37 -13.30 -1.96 -2.55
CA LYS A 37 -14.62 -2.29 -1.97
C LYS A 37 -15.79 -1.78 -2.81
N GLY A 38 -15.57 -0.73 -3.61
CA GLY A 38 -16.64 0.15 -4.06
C GLY A 38 -17.10 1.10 -2.95
N GLY A 39 -17.67 2.24 -3.34
CA GLY A 39 -18.10 3.29 -2.42
C GLY A 39 -18.02 4.67 -3.04
N ALA A 40 -18.39 5.68 -2.27
CA ALA A 40 -18.17 7.07 -2.61
C ALA A 40 -17.36 7.76 -1.51
N LEU A 41 -16.52 8.70 -1.92
CA LEU A 41 -15.72 9.58 -1.08
C LEU A 41 -15.98 11.01 -1.56
N ILE A 42 -16.51 11.83 -0.66
CA ILE A 42 -16.75 13.24 -0.87
C ILE A 42 -15.88 14.00 0.12
N GLU A 43 -15.10 14.96 -0.35
CA GLU A 43 -14.34 15.89 0.47
C GLU A 43 -14.92 17.28 0.30
N VAL A 44 -15.33 17.87 1.42
CA VAL A 44 -15.89 19.23 1.47
C VAL A 44 -15.07 20.09 2.41
N VAL A 45 -14.94 21.37 2.07
CA VAL A 45 -14.34 22.40 2.92
C VAL A 45 -15.34 23.54 3.10
N TYR A 46 -15.58 23.94 4.35
CA TYR A 46 -16.49 25.03 4.67
C TYR A 46 -15.77 26.38 4.63
N ASP A 47 -16.44 27.41 4.14
CA ASP A 47 -15.85 28.76 4.01
C ASP A 47 -15.52 29.36 5.39
N ALA A 48 -16.49 29.26 6.31
CA ALA A 48 -16.39 29.82 7.65
C ALA A 48 -15.83 28.80 8.65
N THR A 49 -16.70 28.15 9.42
CA THR A 49 -16.36 27.19 10.47
C THR A 49 -17.04 25.86 10.20
N ARG A 50 -16.32 24.77 10.50
CA ARG A 50 -16.83 23.41 10.36
C ARG A 50 -18.01 23.19 11.32
N PRO A 51 -19.19 22.74 10.85
CA PRO A 51 -20.32 22.38 11.71
C PRO A 51 -19.99 21.22 12.66
N ALA A 52 -20.73 21.10 13.77
CA ALA A 52 -20.56 19.99 14.69
C ALA A 52 -20.89 18.65 13.99
N GLN A 53 -19.99 17.67 14.13
CA GLN A 53 -20.11 16.38 13.42
C GLN A 53 -21.42 15.67 13.78
N GLU A 54 -21.84 15.71 15.04
CA GLU A 54 -23.06 15.05 15.53
C GLU A 54 -24.32 15.52 14.80
N ASN A 55 -24.42 16.82 14.47
CA ASN A 55 -25.56 17.35 13.72
C ASN A 55 -25.59 16.81 12.29
N LEU A 56 -24.41 16.70 11.65
CA LEU A 56 -24.28 16.18 10.30
C LEU A 56 -24.51 14.67 10.26
N ASP A 57 -24.03 13.92 11.26
CA ASP A 57 -24.27 12.48 11.38
C ASP A 57 -25.77 12.19 11.49
N LEU A 58 -26.53 12.94 12.31
CA LEU A 58 -27.98 12.78 12.42
C LEU A 58 -28.70 13.11 11.09
N ALA A 59 -28.29 14.18 10.42
CA ALA A 59 -28.88 14.60 9.16
C ALA A 59 -28.59 13.59 8.03
N LEU A 60 -27.36 13.09 7.94
CA LEU A 60 -26.96 12.11 6.93
C LEU A 60 -27.55 10.73 7.19
N ASN A 61 -27.64 10.28 8.44
CA ASN A 61 -28.29 9.01 8.79
C ASN A 61 -29.82 9.03 8.52
N SER A 62 -30.42 10.21 8.39
CA SER A 62 -31.83 10.32 7.96
C SER A 62 -32.02 10.10 6.46
N LEU A 63 -30.93 10.16 5.68
CA LEU A 63 -30.94 9.79 4.27
C LEU A 63 -30.90 8.26 4.19
N ASP A 64 -31.79 7.64 3.42
CA ASP A 64 -31.88 6.18 3.21
C ASP A 64 -30.72 5.66 2.32
N LEU A 65 -29.50 6.02 2.69
CA LEU A 65 -28.25 5.77 1.96
C LEU A 65 -27.38 4.73 2.67
N GLY A 66 -27.83 4.20 3.80
CA GLY A 66 -27.08 3.26 4.63
C GLY A 66 -26.04 3.95 5.51
N VAL A 67 -24.98 3.22 5.86
CA VAL A 67 -23.94 3.74 6.77
C VAL A 67 -23.09 4.79 6.05
N ILE A 68 -23.15 6.03 6.54
CA ILE A 68 -22.29 7.13 6.13
C ILE A 68 -21.28 7.38 7.26
N LEU A 69 -20.00 7.46 6.91
CA LEU A 69 -18.93 7.76 7.83
C LEU A 69 -18.40 9.17 7.55
N ILE A 70 -18.53 10.06 8.53
CA ILE A 70 -17.94 11.40 8.48
C ILE A 70 -16.64 11.40 9.29
N GLN A 71 -15.58 11.97 8.71
CA GLN A 71 -14.29 12.15 9.36
C GLN A 71 -13.81 13.59 9.16
N PRO A 72 -13.41 14.29 10.23
CA PRO A 72 -12.79 15.60 10.09
C PRO A 72 -11.53 15.53 9.22
N THR A 73 -11.41 16.42 8.23
CA THR A 73 -10.19 16.58 7.40
C THR A 73 -9.75 18.04 7.36
N GLY A 74 -8.46 18.28 7.56
CA GLY A 74 -7.90 19.63 7.73
C GLY A 74 -8.51 20.40 8.90
N GLU A 75 -8.48 21.73 8.83
CA GLU A 75 -9.05 22.60 9.87
C GLU A 75 -10.58 22.76 9.74
N LYS A 76 -11.07 22.87 8.49
CA LYS A 76 -12.46 23.26 8.19
C LYS A 76 -13.23 22.25 7.35
N GLY A 77 -12.67 21.10 7.00
CA GLY A 77 -13.30 20.17 6.05
C GLY A 77 -13.86 18.89 6.66
N TYR A 78 -14.69 18.18 5.91
CA TYR A 78 -15.10 16.81 6.22
C TYR A 78 -14.82 15.90 5.03
N LEU A 79 -14.35 14.70 5.36
CA LEU A 79 -14.29 13.56 4.46
C LEU A 79 -15.50 12.68 4.76
N VAL A 80 -16.36 12.48 3.77
CA VAL A 80 -17.58 11.68 3.88
C VAL A 80 -17.41 10.43 3.03
N LYS A 81 -17.57 9.27 3.65
CA LYS A 81 -17.50 7.96 2.99
C LYS A 81 -18.83 7.24 3.08
N SER A 82 -19.28 6.67 1.98
CA SER A 82 -20.54 5.93 1.89
C SER A 82 -20.43 4.78 0.91
N ARG A 83 -21.55 4.06 0.69
CA ARG A 83 -21.72 3.27 -0.54
C ARG A 83 -21.62 4.15 -1.78
N ASP A 84 -21.53 3.53 -2.96
CA ASP A 84 -21.61 4.23 -4.22
C ASP A 84 -22.90 5.05 -4.30
N LEU A 85 -22.77 6.26 -4.84
CA LEU A 85 -23.85 7.23 -4.93
C LEU A 85 -24.18 7.51 -6.40
N THR A 86 -25.47 7.64 -6.68
CA THR A 86 -25.96 8.25 -7.92
C THR A 86 -25.82 9.77 -7.85
N GLU A 87 -25.84 10.47 -9.01
CA GLU A 87 -25.79 11.94 -9.07
C GLU A 87 -26.85 12.63 -8.19
N LYS A 88 -28.05 12.06 -8.12
CA LYS A 88 -29.14 12.58 -7.28
C LYS A 88 -28.83 12.43 -5.79
N GLU A 89 -28.29 11.29 -5.40
CA GLU A 89 -27.92 11.02 -4.00
C GLU A 89 -26.71 11.86 -3.59
N HIS A 90 -25.73 12.03 -4.48
CA HIS A 90 -24.59 12.92 -4.28
C HIS A 90 -25.03 14.37 -4.04
N THR A 91 -25.93 14.89 -4.88
CA THR A 91 -26.50 16.23 -4.70
C THR A 91 -27.23 16.36 -3.36
N LEU A 92 -28.02 15.34 -2.99
CA LEU A 92 -28.74 15.30 -1.72
C LEU A 92 -27.80 15.30 -0.51
N VAL A 93 -26.67 14.59 -0.59
CA VAL A 93 -25.63 14.59 0.45
C VAL A 93 -25.00 15.98 0.56
N LEU A 94 -24.64 16.64 -0.55
CA LEU A 94 -24.09 17.99 -0.53
C LEU A 94 -25.07 19.04 0.03
N GLU A 95 -26.35 18.95 -0.33
CA GLU A 95 -27.39 19.81 0.24
C GLU A 95 -27.55 19.60 1.74
N THR A 96 -27.45 18.34 2.20
CA THR A 96 -27.52 17.99 3.61
C THR A 96 -26.30 18.50 4.39
N LEU A 97 -25.10 18.35 3.83
CA LEU A 97 -23.86 18.86 4.41
C LEU A 97 -23.84 20.38 4.53
N SER A 98 -24.42 21.08 3.55
CA SER A 98 -24.57 22.54 3.59
C SER A 98 -25.72 23.02 4.48
N GLU A 99 -26.46 22.10 5.12
CA GLU A 99 -27.70 22.36 5.86
C GLU A 99 -28.70 23.21 5.06
N LYS A 100 -28.90 22.86 3.78
CA LYS A 100 -29.71 23.63 2.80
C LYS A 100 -29.18 25.05 2.57
N GLY A 101 -27.86 25.20 2.49
CA GLY A 101 -27.19 26.46 2.19
C GLY A 101 -26.93 27.38 3.40
N LYS A 102 -27.22 26.95 4.63
CA LYS A 102 -26.86 27.71 5.84
C LYS A 102 -25.35 27.77 6.07
N ASN A 103 -24.65 26.70 5.71
CA ASN A 103 -23.21 26.58 5.82
C ASN A 103 -22.63 26.42 4.40
N PRO A 104 -22.19 27.53 3.76
CA PRO A 104 -21.53 27.47 2.46
C PRO A 104 -20.30 26.55 2.54
N LEU A 105 -20.26 25.61 1.61
CA LEU A 105 -19.17 24.65 1.46
C LEU A 105 -18.76 24.55 0.01
N LYS A 106 -17.51 24.16 -0.19
CA LYS A 106 -16.95 23.82 -1.49
C LYS A 106 -16.57 22.35 -1.48
N GLU A 107 -17.05 21.61 -2.48
CA GLU A 107 -16.54 20.28 -2.76
C GLU A 107 -15.14 20.41 -3.37
N THR A 108 -14.15 19.79 -2.72
CA THR A 108 -12.76 19.75 -3.20
C THR A 108 -12.46 18.47 -3.95
N ASN A 109 -13.13 17.37 -3.60
CA ASN A 109 -12.93 16.08 -4.23
C ASN A 109 -14.21 15.25 -4.17
N PHE A 110 -14.54 14.58 -5.27
CA PHE A 110 -15.57 13.56 -5.32
C PHE A 110 -15.09 12.39 -6.14
N ASN A 111 -15.13 11.20 -5.55
CA ASN A 111 -14.79 9.95 -6.21
C ASN A 111 -15.83 8.88 -5.84
N SER A 112 -16.45 8.27 -6.85
CA SER A 112 -17.46 7.22 -6.67
C SER A 112 -17.11 6.03 -7.55
N ILE A 113 -16.98 4.87 -6.92
CA ILE A 113 -16.56 3.62 -7.57
C ILE A 113 -17.64 2.58 -7.31
N GLY A 114 -18.29 2.13 -8.40
CA GLY A 114 -19.29 1.08 -8.31
C GLY A 114 -18.70 -0.26 -7.84
N PRO A 115 -19.47 -1.09 -7.11
CA PRO A 115 -18.98 -2.33 -6.51
C PRO A 115 -18.45 -3.35 -7.53
N SER A 116 -18.98 -3.35 -8.76
CA SER A 116 -18.46 -4.21 -9.84
C SER A 116 -17.09 -3.79 -10.32
N VAL A 117 -16.85 -2.47 -10.45
CA VAL A 117 -15.54 -1.92 -10.83
C VAL A 117 -14.53 -2.17 -9.71
N GLY A 118 -14.93 -1.95 -8.45
CA GLY A 118 -14.06 -2.20 -7.30
C GLY A 118 -13.59 -3.64 -7.19
N ARG A 119 -14.50 -4.61 -7.37
CA ARG A 119 -14.15 -6.05 -7.41
C ARG A 119 -13.19 -6.39 -8.55
N GLU A 120 -13.38 -5.80 -9.72
CA GLU A 120 -12.51 -6.02 -10.87
C GLU A 120 -11.11 -5.43 -10.63
N LEU A 121 -11.02 -4.22 -10.07
CA LEU A 121 -9.75 -3.60 -9.67
C LEU A 121 -9.02 -4.44 -8.62
N ALA A 122 -9.74 -4.93 -7.60
CA ALA A 122 -9.16 -5.78 -6.56
C ALA A 122 -8.60 -7.08 -7.16
N ARG A 123 -9.35 -7.72 -8.05
CA ARG A 123 -8.92 -8.93 -8.75
C ARG A 123 -7.67 -8.67 -9.60
N LYS A 124 -7.66 -7.58 -10.38
CA LYS A 124 -6.51 -7.19 -11.20
C LYS A 124 -5.28 -6.90 -10.35
N ALA A 125 -5.43 -6.21 -9.21
CA ALA A 125 -4.35 -5.93 -8.28
C ALA A 125 -3.71 -7.22 -7.74
N ILE A 126 -4.55 -8.18 -7.29
CA ILE A 126 -4.07 -9.48 -6.79
C ILE A 126 -3.34 -10.25 -7.90
N ILE A 127 -3.93 -10.32 -9.10
CA ILE A 127 -3.31 -10.98 -10.25
C ILE A 127 -1.97 -10.33 -10.59
N ALA A 128 -1.89 -9.00 -10.61
CA ALA A 128 -0.67 -8.27 -10.91
C ALA A 128 0.44 -8.58 -9.90
N ILE A 129 0.15 -8.57 -8.59
CA ILE A 129 1.13 -8.91 -7.54
C ILE A 129 1.66 -10.33 -7.71
N ILE A 130 0.78 -11.30 -7.98
CA ILE A 130 1.16 -12.70 -8.19
C ILE A 130 2.03 -12.84 -9.44
N LEU A 131 1.60 -12.28 -10.57
CA LEU A 131 2.31 -12.38 -11.84
C LEU A 131 3.68 -11.70 -11.78
N VAL A 132 3.77 -10.52 -11.17
CA VAL A 132 5.05 -9.82 -10.97
C VAL A 132 5.97 -10.62 -10.07
N SER A 133 5.47 -11.15 -8.94
CA SER A 133 6.26 -11.98 -8.03
C SER A 133 6.80 -13.23 -8.72
N LEU A 134 5.96 -13.93 -9.49
CA LEU A 134 6.38 -15.10 -10.27
C LEU A 134 7.38 -14.73 -11.37
N ALA A 135 7.13 -13.63 -12.10
CA ALA A 135 8.03 -13.15 -13.14
C ALA A 135 9.42 -12.85 -12.58
N ILE A 136 9.50 -12.22 -11.40
CA ILE A 136 10.75 -11.96 -10.68
C ILE A 136 11.47 -13.27 -10.34
N VAL A 137 10.78 -14.24 -9.73
CA VAL A 137 11.38 -15.53 -9.36
C VAL A 137 11.89 -16.26 -10.61
N CYS A 138 11.08 -16.34 -11.67
CA CYS A 138 11.47 -16.94 -12.94
C CYS A 138 12.66 -16.21 -13.58
N PHE A 139 12.66 -14.88 -13.54
CA PHE A 139 13.75 -14.07 -14.07
C PHE A 139 15.06 -14.32 -13.33
N ILE A 140 15.05 -14.32 -11.99
CA ILE A 140 16.24 -14.61 -11.17
C ILE A 140 16.71 -16.04 -11.41
N ALA A 141 15.79 -17.01 -11.43
CA ALA A 141 16.12 -18.39 -11.74
C ALA A 141 16.81 -18.50 -13.12
N PHE A 142 16.30 -17.81 -14.14
CA PHE A 142 16.89 -17.79 -15.48
C PHE A 142 18.25 -17.07 -15.51
N ALA A 143 18.35 -15.86 -14.95
CA ALA A 143 19.54 -15.03 -14.97
C ALA A 143 20.74 -15.69 -14.26
N PHE A 144 20.48 -16.47 -13.21
CA PHE A 144 21.51 -17.13 -12.40
C PHE A 144 21.59 -18.65 -12.64
N ARG A 145 20.90 -19.20 -13.66
CA ARG A 145 20.84 -20.66 -13.91
C ARG A 145 22.21 -21.31 -14.10
N HIS A 146 23.12 -20.64 -14.81
CA HIS A 146 24.44 -21.17 -15.15
C HIS A 146 25.51 -20.98 -14.07
N VAL A 147 25.14 -20.43 -12.90
CA VAL A 147 26.08 -20.03 -11.84
C VAL A 147 26.05 -21.07 -10.73
N SER A 148 26.31 -22.34 -11.07
CA SER A 148 26.09 -23.47 -10.15
C SER A 148 27.26 -23.78 -9.21
N LYS A 149 28.41 -23.08 -9.31
CA LYS A 149 29.56 -23.27 -8.41
C LYS A 149 30.25 -21.93 -8.10
N PRO A 150 30.60 -21.64 -6.83
CA PRO A 150 30.45 -22.46 -5.62
C PRO A 150 29.07 -22.37 -4.92
N VAL A 151 28.20 -21.45 -5.32
CA VAL A 151 26.86 -21.27 -4.75
C VAL A 151 25.82 -21.91 -5.67
N SER A 152 24.91 -22.72 -5.14
CA SER A 152 23.83 -23.33 -5.93
C SER A 152 22.82 -22.28 -6.40
N SER A 153 22.36 -22.36 -7.64
CA SER A 153 21.40 -21.42 -8.25
C SER A 153 20.11 -21.27 -7.44
N TRP A 154 19.67 -22.33 -6.76
CA TRP A 154 18.49 -22.28 -5.88
C TRP A 154 18.67 -21.33 -4.68
N LYS A 155 19.89 -21.23 -4.14
CA LYS A 155 20.18 -20.34 -3.01
C LYS A 155 19.98 -18.87 -3.40
N TYR A 156 20.36 -18.48 -4.61
CA TYR A 156 20.10 -17.12 -5.12
C TYR A 156 18.60 -16.82 -5.21
N GLY A 157 17.80 -17.76 -5.72
CA GLY A 157 16.35 -17.64 -5.76
C GLY A 157 15.72 -17.51 -4.37
N SER A 158 16.10 -18.37 -3.42
CA SER A 158 15.57 -18.30 -2.05
C SER A 158 15.97 -17.00 -1.34
N ILE A 159 17.22 -16.54 -1.49
CA ILE A 159 17.67 -15.27 -0.91
C ILE A 159 16.88 -14.11 -1.50
N ALA A 160 16.69 -14.09 -2.83
CA ALA A 160 15.91 -13.04 -3.47
C ALA A 160 14.47 -12.98 -2.97
N ILE A 161 13.79 -14.12 -2.83
CA ILE A 161 12.42 -14.16 -2.28
C ILE A 161 12.39 -13.60 -0.86
N ILE A 162 13.34 -13.99 0.00
CA ILE A 162 13.41 -13.50 1.38
C ILE A 162 13.66 -11.99 1.40
N THR A 163 14.58 -11.48 0.58
CA THR A 163 14.86 -10.04 0.47
C THR A 163 13.64 -9.28 0.00
N LEU A 164 12.91 -9.78 -0.99
CA LEU A 164 11.71 -9.11 -1.52
C LEU A 164 10.57 -9.09 -0.51
N LEU A 165 10.35 -10.21 0.20
CA LEU A 165 9.36 -10.27 1.27
C LEU A 165 9.70 -9.26 2.38
N HIS A 166 10.98 -9.20 2.76
CA HIS A 166 11.47 -8.21 3.73
C HIS A 166 11.19 -6.76 3.26
N ASP A 167 11.57 -6.44 2.02
CA ASP A 167 11.49 -5.08 1.47
C ASP A 167 10.06 -4.60 1.27
N VAL A 168 9.12 -5.50 1.03
CA VAL A 168 7.68 -5.17 0.97
C VAL A 168 7.06 -5.12 2.36
N MET A 169 7.45 -6.01 3.28
CA MET A 169 6.82 -6.10 4.60
C MET A 169 7.00 -4.83 5.43
N ILE A 170 8.16 -4.18 5.36
CA ILE A 170 8.43 -2.96 6.13
C ILE A 170 7.50 -1.81 5.70
N PRO A 171 7.44 -1.40 4.43
CA PRO A 171 6.49 -0.38 3.94
C PRO A 171 5.02 -0.75 4.18
N VAL A 172 4.64 -2.02 3.99
CA VAL A 172 3.26 -2.48 4.23
C VAL A 172 2.90 -2.31 5.71
N GLY A 173 3.75 -2.74 6.64
CA GLY A 173 3.50 -2.59 8.08
C GLY A 173 3.46 -1.13 8.53
N LEU A 174 4.33 -0.28 7.98
CA LEU A 174 4.27 1.16 8.20
C LEU A 174 2.93 1.73 7.70
N PHE A 175 2.48 1.32 6.52
CA PHE A 175 1.20 1.75 5.97
C PHE A 175 0.01 1.31 6.83
N VAL A 176 0.06 0.11 7.41
CA VAL A 176 -0.96 -0.34 8.37
C VAL A 176 -0.99 0.55 9.62
N ALA A 177 0.18 0.95 10.14
CA ALA A 177 0.23 1.91 11.24
C ALA A 177 -0.39 3.26 10.84
N LEU A 178 -0.05 3.79 9.66
CA LEU A 178 -0.65 5.02 9.13
C LEU A 178 -2.17 4.89 8.93
N SER A 179 -2.63 3.72 8.49
CA SER A 179 -4.05 3.39 8.35
C SER A 179 -4.80 3.45 9.68
N ARG A 180 -4.14 3.04 10.78
CA ARG A 180 -4.72 3.08 12.13
C ARG A 180 -4.85 4.50 12.68
N TYR A 181 -3.81 5.33 12.50
CA TYR A 181 -3.73 6.66 13.12
C TYR A 181 -4.24 7.80 12.24
N TYR A 182 -4.08 7.70 10.92
CA TYR A 182 -4.41 8.75 9.95
C TYR A 182 -5.51 8.34 8.96
N GLY A 183 -6.09 7.15 9.11
CA GLY A 183 -7.20 6.70 8.27
C GLY A 183 -6.82 6.39 6.82
N ALA A 184 -5.53 6.22 6.52
CA ALA A 184 -5.05 5.78 5.22
C ALA A 184 -5.67 4.42 4.83
N GLU A 185 -5.94 4.22 3.54
CA GLU A 185 -6.58 3.02 3.02
C GLU A 185 -5.80 2.46 1.85
N VAL A 186 -5.81 1.13 1.72
CA VAL A 186 -5.21 0.44 0.58
C VAL A 186 -6.09 0.71 -0.64
N ASP A 187 -5.54 1.48 -1.56
CA ASP A 187 -6.13 1.86 -2.84
C ASP A 187 -5.24 1.38 -4.01
N THR A 188 -5.60 1.77 -5.23
CA THR A 188 -4.81 1.39 -6.42
C THR A 188 -3.38 1.97 -6.39
N LEU A 189 -3.19 3.16 -5.81
CA LEU A 189 -1.87 3.80 -5.68
C LEU A 189 -0.96 3.06 -4.70
N PHE A 190 -1.51 2.54 -3.59
CA PHE A 190 -0.78 1.66 -2.68
C PHE A 190 -0.25 0.41 -3.41
N VAL A 191 -1.09 -0.22 -4.24
CA VAL A 191 -0.66 -1.39 -5.03
C VAL A 191 0.46 -1.01 -6.01
N VAL A 192 0.33 0.13 -6.70
CA VAL A 192 1.38 0.64 -7.59
C VAL A 192 2.68 0.84 -6.81
N ALA A 193 2.63 1.48 -5.64
CA ALA A 193 3.82 1.70 -4.80
C ALA A 193 4.50 0.38 -4.39
N VAL A 194 3.73 -0.64 -3.98
CA VAL A 194 4.27 -1.97 -3.63
C VAL A 194 4.92 -2.63 -4.85
N LEU A 195 4.30 -2.58 -6.02
CA LEU A 195 4.86 -3.13 -7.25
C LEU A 195 6.14 -2.38 -7.68
N THR A 196 6.20 -1.07 -7.49
CA THR A 196 7.40 -0.26 -7.74
C THR A 196 8.53 -0.64 -6.78
N ILE A 197 8.25 -0.80 -5.49
CA ILE A 197 9.23 -1.25 -4.50
C ILE A 197 9.79 -2.62 -4.88
N LEU A 198 8.93 -3.57 -5.28
CA LEU A 198 9.36 -4.87 -5.79
C LEU A 198 10.30 -4.72 -6.99
N GLY A 199 9.94 -3.92 -8.00
CA GLY A 199 10.75 -3.72 -9.19
C GLY A 199 12.15 -3.16 -8.87
N LEU A 200 12.22 -2.14 -8.02
CA LEU A 200 13.49 -1.52 -7.61
C LEU A 200 14.33 -2.47 -6.73
N SER A 201 13.72 -3.14 -5.77
CA SER A 201 14.40 -4.11 -4.88
C SER A 201 15.05 -5.27 -5.67
N VAL A 202 14.36 -5.76 -6.71
CA VAL A 202 14.91 -6.78 -7.59
C VAL A 202 16.10 -6.27 -8.38
N SER A 203 16.02 -5.06 -8.94
CA SER A 203 17.13 -4.44 -9.67
C SER A 203 18.39 -4.38 -8.80
N ASP A 204 18.26 -3.92 -7.57
CA ASP A 204 19.37 -3.83 -6.61
C ASP A 204 19.93 -5.23 -6.26
N THR A 205 19.04 -6.20 -6.02
CA THR A 205 19.42 -7.58 -5.72
C THR A 205 20.24 -8.20 -6.87
N ILE A 206 19.86 -7.97 -8.13
CA ILE A 206 20.54 -8.50 -9.30
C ILE A 206 21.96 -7.92 -9.42
N VAL A 207 22.13 -6.61 -9.26
CA VAL A 207 23.45 -5.96 -9.35
C VAL A 207 24.39 -6.51 -8.29
N ILE A 208 23.90 -6.68 -7.05
CA ILE A 208 24.69 -7.27 -5.95
C ILE A 208 25.04 -8.73 -6.27
N PHE A 209 24.07 -9.53 -6.72
CA PHE A 209 24.32 -10.93 -7.07
C PHE A 209 25.33 -11.07 -8.21
N ASP A 210 25.28 -10.18 -9.20
CA ASP A 210 26.27 -10.14 -10.27
C ASP A 210 27.67 -9.80 -9.75
N ARG A 211 27.79 -8.79 -8.89
CA ARG A 211 29.08 -8.43 -8.30
C ARG A 211 29.66 -9.55 -7.45
N ILE A 212 28.82 -10.26 -6.68
CA ILE A 212 29.23 -11.45 -5.92
C ILE A 212 29.72 -12.54 -6.89
N ARG A 213 29.00 -12.79 -7.98
CA ARG A 213 29.37 -13.74 -9.02
C ARG A 213 30.72 -13.41 -9.65
N GLU A 214 30.93 -12.17 -10.07
CA GLU A 214 32.19 -11.71 -10.66
C GLU A 214 33.37 -11.94 -9.70
N ASN A 215 33.21 -11.57 -8.43
CA ASN A 215 34.24 -11.75 -7.41
C ASN A 215 34.56 -13.23 -7.14
N LEU A 216 33.54 -14.10 -7.08
CA LEU A 216 33.75 -15.55 -6.89
C LEU A 216 34.47 -16.19 -8.09
N LYS A 217 34.16 -15.75 -9.31
CA LYS A 217 34.87 -16.19 -10.52
C LYS A 217 36.34 -15.78 -10.46
N ASN A 218 36.63 -14.53 -10.12
CA ASN A 218 37.99 -14.00 -10.06
C ASN A 218 38.82 -14.69 -8.96
N GLN A 219 38.24 -14.95 -7.77
CA GLN A 219 38.91 -15.71 -6.71
C GLN A 219 39.20 -17.16 -7.11
N THR A 220 38.29 -17.80 -7.85
CA THR A 220 38.50 -19.17 -8.35
C THR A 220 39.64 -19.23 -9.37
N VAL A 221 39.82 -18.18 -10.19
CA VAL A 221 40.95 -18.07 -11.13
C VAL A 221 42.25 -17.83 -10.36
N ALA A 222 42.27 -16.92 -9.38
CA ALA A 222 43.46 -16.62 -8.60
C ALA A 222 43.97 -17.82 -7.77
N ASN A 223 43.08 -18.67 -7.24
CA ASN A 223 43.47 -19.88 -6.49
C ASN A 223 43.91 -21.06 -7.38
N ARG A 224 43.82 -20.94 -8.72
CA ARG A 224 44.24 -21.97 -9.69
C ARG A 224 45.58 -21.67 -10.37
N VAL A 225 46.12 -20.46 -10.18
CA VAL A 225 47.43 -20.00 -10.65
C VAL A 225 48.41 -20.07 -9.48
#